data_AF-A0A2E7VTE7-F1
#
_entry.id   AF-A0A2E7VTE7-F1
#
_cell.length_a   1.000
_cell.length_b   1.000
_cell.length_c   1.000
_cell.angle_alpha   90.00
_cell.angle_beta   90.00
_cell.angle_gamma   90.00
#
_symmetry.space_group_name_H-M   'P 1'
#
loop_
_entity.id
_entity.type
_entity.pdbx_description
1 polymer ?
#
loop_
_entity_poly.entity_id
_entity_poly.type
_entity_poly.pdbx_seq_one_letter_code
_entity_poly.pdbx_strand_id
1 'polypeptide(L)' 'MKKEYKVEIIKEGALGTILLGSSKLPLKKMEEVMNKYGNNGWDIAFQLIEKHRMLLFWSREAVIITFSRDKQ' A
#
# COMPACT_ATOMS: atom_id res chain seq x y z
N MET A 1 -0.68 27.00 4.46
CA MET A 1 -0.35 26.09 5.57
C MET A 1 0.81 25.20 5.13
N LYS A 2 1.74 24.87 6.03
CA LYS A 2 2.82 23.92 5.70
C LYS A 2 2.21 22.52 5.73
N LYS A 3 2.51 21.67 4.75
CA LYS A 3 2.04 20.28 4.73
C LYS A 3 3.12 19.34 5.24
N GLU A 4 2.71 18.25 5.87
CA GLU A 4 3.56 17.10 6.11
C GLU A 4 3.03 15.88 5.35
N TYR A 5 3.96 15.00 4.96
CA TYR A 5 3.69 13.85 4.10
C TYR A 5 4.20 12.57 4.73
N LYS A 6 3.52 11.48 4.43
CA LYS A 6 3.90 10.13 4.84
C LYS A 6 3.64 9.18 3.67
N VAL A 7 4.55 8.23 3.46
CA VAL A 7 4.43 7.24 2.38
C VAL A 7 4.38 5.84 2.99
N GLU A 8 3.39 5.05 2.56
CA GLU A 8 3.23 3.66 2.95
C GLU A 8 3.35 2.76 1.73
N ILE A 9 4.15 1.70 1.86
CA ILE A 9 4.32 0.69 0.82
C ILE A 9 3.77 -0.63 1.33
N ILE A 10 2.64 -1.04 0.79
CA ILE A 10 1.91 -2.23 1.22
C ILE A 10 2.15 -3.32 0.18
N LYS A 11 2.85 -4.38 0.59
CA LYS A 11 3.16 -5.56 -0.24
C LYS A 11 2.56 -6.81 0.39
N GLU A 12 2.14 -7.76 -0.43
CA GLU A 12 1.76 -9.09 0.05
C GLU A 12 3.01 -9.85 0.57
N GLY A 13 2.83 -10.65 1.62
CA GLY A 13 3.89 -11.45 2.22
C GLY A 13 4.19 -12.69 1.38
N ALA A 14 5.47 -13.07 1.28
CA ALA A 14 5.96 -14.16 0.43
C ALA A 14 5.40 -15.57 0.78
N LEU A 15 4.69 -15.72 1.90
CA LEU A 15 4.17 -16.99 2.40
C LEU A 15 2.83 -17.43 1.78
N GLY A 16 2.07 -16.52 1.13
CA GLY A 16 0.79 -16.86 0.48
C GLY A 16 0.92 -17.34 -0.96
N THR A 17 2.05 -17.08 -1.62
CA THR A 17 2.21 -17.24 -3.08
C THR A 17 2.95 -18.52 -3.49
N ILE A 18 3.37 -19.33 -2.52
CA ILE A 18 4.17 -20.54 -2.78
C ILE A 18 3.36 -21.62 -3.52
N LEU A 19 2.01 -21.58 -3.47
CA LEU A 19 1.22 -22.65 -4.07
C LEU A 19 0.65 -22.32 -5.46
N LEU A 20 0.01 -21.17 -5.76
CA LEU A 20 -0.59 -20.95 -7.08
C LEU A 20 -0.73 -19.45 -7.47
N GLY A 21 0.27 -18.93 -8.18
CA GLY A 21 0.07 -18.14 -9.41
C GLY A 21 -0.48 -16.70 -9.39
N SER A 22 -0.95 -16.13 -8.28
CA SER A 22 -1.20 -14.68 -8.23
C SER A 22 -1.24 -14.15 -6.80
N SER A 23 -0.47 -13.10 -6.55
CA SER A 23 -0.52 -12.34 -5.31
C SER A 23 -1.67 -11.31 -5.45
N LYS A 24 -2.75 -11.42 -4.67
CA LYS A 24 -3.85 -10.43 -4.72
C LYS A 24 -3.49 -9.21 -3.89
N LEU A 25 -3.94 -8.03 -4.31
CA LEU A 25 -3.77 -6.80 -3.54
C LEU A 25 -4.24 -7.01 -2.08
N PRO A 26 -3.42 -6.70 -1.06
CA PRO A 26 -3.75 -6.97 0.33
C PRO A 26 -4.74 -5.92 0.88
N LEU A 27 -5.99 -5.94 0.40
CA LEU A 27 -7.03 -4.95 0.69
C LEU A 27 -7.24 -4.73 2.18
N LYS A 28 -7.34 -5.80 2.98
CA LYS A 28 -7.51 -5.69 4.43
C LYS A 28 -6.39 -4.89 5.10
N LYS A 29 -5.14 -5.13 4.69
CA LYS A 29 -3.98 -4.38 5.22
C LYS A 29 -4.02 -2.91 4.76
N MET A 30 -4.50 -2.65 3.54
CA MET A 30 -4.71 -1.29 3.06
C MET A 30 -5.77 -0.56 3.89
N GLU A 31 -6.92 -1.18 4.13
CA GLU A 31 -8.00 -0.64 4.96
C GLU A 31 -7.51 -0.34 6.39
N GLU A 32 -6.78 -1.27 7.01
CA GLU A 32 -6.20 -1.08 8.35
C GLU A 32 -5.26 0.13 8.40
N VAL A 33 -4.39 0.28 7.39
CA VAL A 33 -3.45 1.41 7.28
C VAL A 33 -4.20 2.73 7.04
N MET A 34 -5.16 2.73 6.12
CA MET A 34 -5.95 3.92 5.78
C MET A 34 -6.79 4.39 6.97
N ASN A 35 -7.47 3.49 7.66
CA ASN A 35 -8.26 3.82 8.85
C ASN A 35 -7.37 4.33 9.99
N LYS A 36 -6.19 3.70 10.20
CA LYS A 36 -5.21 4.19 11.18
C LYS A 36 -4.80 5.62 10.89
N TYR A 37 -4.50 5.96 9.63
CA TYR A 37 -4.04 7.31 9.29
C TYR A 37 -5.19 8.33 9.22
N GLY A 38 -6.35 7.95 8.72
CA GLY A 38 -7.57 8.78 8.75
C GLY A 38 -7.94 9.18 10.18
N ASN A 39 -7.89 8.25 11.14
CA ASN A 39 -8.11 8.54 12.56
C ASN A 39 -7.08 9.51 13.17
N ASN A 40 -5.92 9.68 12.53
CA ASN A 40 -4.86 10.60 12.94
C ASN A 40 -4.86 11.91 12.12
N GLY A 41 -5.94 12.18 11.38
CA GLY A 41 -6.13 13.40 10.59
C GLY A 41 -5.28 13.45 9.32
N TRP A 42 -4.91 12.30 8.76
CA TRP A 42 -4.21 12.22 7.48
C TRP A 42 -5.19 11.95 6.34
N ASP A 43 -5.03 12.67 5.24
CA ASP A 43 -5.76 12.46 3.99
C ASP A 43 -4.89 11.77 2.94
N ILE A 44 -5.51 11.04 2.00
CA ILE A 44 -4.81 10.45 0.87
C ILE A 44 -4.50 11.54 -0.16
N ALA A 45 -3.22 11.74 -0.44
CA ALA A 45 -2.75 12.67 -1.46
C ALA A 45 -2.49 11.98 -2.81
N PHE A 46 -2.04 10.72 -2.78
CA PHE A 46 -1.72 9.95 -3.99
C PHE A 46 -1.74 8.45 -3.69
N GLN A 47 -2.12 7.65 -4.69
CA GLN A 47 -2.05 6.19 -4.64
C GLN A 47 -1.61 5.63 -5.99
N LEU A 48 -0.69 4.67 -5.96
CA LEU A 48 -0.23 3.93 -7.14
C LEU A 48 -0.15 2.43 -6.83
N ILE A 49 -0.54 1.61 -7.80
CA ILE A 49 -0.32 0.17 -7.77
C ILE A 49 0.87 -0.13 -8.69
N GLU A 50 1.91 -0.73 -8.14
CA GLU A 50 3.04 -1.25 -8.89
C GLU A 50 2.93 -2.76 -9.04
N LYS A 51 3.19 -3.25 -10.25
CA LYS A 51 3.25 -4.68 -10.55
C LYS A 51 4.65 -5.05 -11.02
N HIS A 52 5.30 -5.89 -10.24
CA HIS A 52 6.63 -6.40 -10.54
C HIS A 52 6.53 -7.82 -11.08
N ARG A 53 6.93 -8.02 -12.33
CA ARG A 53 7.04 -9.36 -12.92
C ARG A 53 8.25 -10.08 -12.33
N MET A 54 8.04 -11.29 -11.83
CA MET A 54 9.09 -12.19 -11.35
C MET A 54 9.30 -13.32 -12.37
N LEU A 55 10.11 -14.33 -12.05
CA LEU A 55 10.33 -15.49 -12.92
C LEU A 55 9.01 -16.21 -13.27
N LEU A 56 8.96 -16.89 -14.43
CA LEU A 56 7.78 -17.63 -14.92
C LEU A 56 6.48 -16.80 -14.85
N PHE A 57 5.48 -17.28 -14.12
CA PHE A 57 4.16 -16.66 -13.93
C PHE A 57 4.03 -15.92 -12.59
N TRP A 58 5.11 -15.84 -11.80
CA TRP A 58 5.07 -15.10 -10.54
C TRP A 58 5.06 -13.60 -10.83
N SER A 59 4.16 -12.89 -10.16
CA SER A 59 4.18 -11.44 -10.10
C SER A 59 3.88 -11.00 -8.67
N ARG A 60 4.43 -9.86 -8.28
CA ARG A 60 4.17 -9.25 -6.99
C ARG A 60 3.57 -7.88 -7.20
N GLU A 61 2.45 -7.63 -6.53
CA GLU A 61 1.83 -6.31 -6.50
C GLU A 61 2.21 -5.57 -5.21
N ALA A 62 2.39 -4.26 -5.33
CA ALA A 62 2.63 -3.34 -4.23
C ALA A 62 1.72 -2.12 -4.39
N VAL A 63 1.17 -1.62 -3.29
CA VAL A 63 0.48 -0.33 -3.28
C VAL A 63 1.35 0.68 -2.58
N ILE A 64 1.56 1.81 -3.22
CA ILE A 64 2.17 2.98 -2.63
C ILE A 64 1.06 3.97 -2.35
N ILE A 65 0.90 4.36 -1.09
CA ILE A 65 -0.08 5.36 -0.65
C ILE A 65 0.69 6.52 -0.01
N THR A 66 0.52 7.71 -0.57
CA THR A 66 1.01 8.95 0.02
C THR A 66 -0.12 9.62 0.77
N PHE A 67 0.09 9.82 2.06
CA PHE A 67 -0.76 10.60 2.93
C PHE A 67 -0.22 12.02 3.08
N SER A 68 -1.12 12.98 3.27
CA SER A 68 -0.78 14.35 3.63
C SER A 68 -1.69 14.87 4.73
N ARG A 69 -1.18 15.79 5.54
CA ARG A 69 -1.99 16.62 6.42
C ARG A 69 -1.34 17.97 6.62
N ASP A 70 -2.09 18.89 7.19
CA ASP A 70 -1.53 20.18 7.58
C ASP A 70 -0.66 20.02 8.83
N LYS A 71 0.51 20.64 8.78
CA LYS A 71 1.46 20.67 9.88
C LYS A 71 0.93 21.62 10.96
N GLN A 72 0.74 21.08 12.17
CA GLN A 72 0.40 21.86 13.36
C GLN A 72 1.53 22.84 13.70
#